data_AF-A0A8C6U9C1-F1
#
_entry.id   AF-A0A8C6U9C1-F1
#
_cell.length_a   1.000
_cell.length_b   1.000
_cell.length_c   1.000
_cell.angle_alpha   90.00
_cell.angle_beta   90.00
_cell.angle_gamma   90.00
#
_symmetry.space_group_name_H-M   'P 1'
#
loop_
_entity.id
_entity.type
_entity.pdbx_description
1 polymer ?
#
loop_
_entity_poly.entity_id
_entity_poly.type
_entity_poly.pdbx_seq_one_letter_code
_entity_poly.pdbx_strand_id
1 'polypeptide(L)'
;MSYRWAEEDFELPPGVERLGSAAPKNNRSYVMYHGTSSSSAKKILKSGLFKPSADGMLGPGVYLSRDLQKASRYPLKLPEKDRVVIKVKVNVGKVKRIDYQGHPQQKTWYSDGFDTAWVPPNCGMVPSGLEEDCVWDPKRIQIVRAIKPQPEYRGGAAHYYPSIHPFSSTCPLPGRGGSWSCPGHIAPAPMAPSAGGGSTEVIIIIFFIIIILFFLLLLFLIYKIK
;
A
#
# COMPACT_ATOMS: atom_id res chain seq x y z
N MET A 1 -16.45 -3.11 8.53
CA MET A 1 -15.70 -3.92 7.57
C MET A 1 -14.31 -3.32 7.46
N SER A 2 -13.25 -4.06 7.77
CA SER A 2 -11.87 -3.64 7.46
C SER A 2 -11.49 -4.15 6.08
N TYR A 3 -10.53 -3.49 5.43
CA TYR A 3 -10.02 -3.92 4.13
C TYR A 3 -8.51 -4.14 4.20
N ARG A 4 -8.06 -5.14 3.43
CA ARG A 4 -6.67 -5.45 3.21
C ARG A 4 -6.23 -4.95 1.85
N TRP A 5 -5.04 -4.37 1.81
CA TRP A 5 -4.34 -3.99 0.58
C TRP A 5 -3.09 -4.83 0.44
N ALA A 6 -3.04 -5.65 -0.62
CA ALA A 6 -1.91 -6.51 -0.91
C ALA A 6 -1.65 -6.56 -2.41
N GLU A 7 -0.39 -6.81 -2.77
CA GLU A 7 -0.02 -7.21 -4.12
C GLU A 7 -0.06 -8.74 -4.21
N GLU A 8 -0.47 -9.27 -5.36
CA GLU A 8 -0.58 -10.72 -5.58
C GLU A 8 0.72 -11.33 -6.18
N ASP A 9 1.63 -10.48 -6.63
CA ASP A 9 2.84 -10.77 -7.40
C ASP A 9 4.02 -9.97 -6.82
N PHE A 10 4.99 -10.70 -6.27
CA PHE A 10 6.22 -10.13 -5.71
C PHE A 10 7.24 -9.77 -6.79
N GLU A 11 7.07 -10.28 -8.01
CA GLU A 11 7.95 -10.02 -9.14
C GLU A 11 7.85 -8.56 -9.60
N LEU A 12 9.02 -7.98 -9.89
CA LEU A 12 9.13 -6.60 -10.37
C LEU A 12 9.19 -6.57 -11.89
N PRO A 13 8.62 -5.55 -12.54
CA PRO A 13 8.81 -5.36 -13.97
C PRO A 13 10.31 -5.23 -14.32
N PRO A 14 10.74 -5.64 -15.52
CA PRO A 14 12.13 -5.53 -15.94
C PRO A 14 12.69 -4.10 -15.80
N GLY A 15 13.89 -4.02 -15.22
CA GLY A 15 14.61 -2.75 -15.03
C GLY A 15 14.02 -1.83 -13.95
N VAL A 16 13.28 -2.38 -12.98
CA VAL A 16 12.66 -1.62 -11.89
C VAL A 16 13.17 -2.07 -10.52
N GLU A 17 13.41 -1.13 -9.62
CA GLU A 17 13.84 -1.39 -8.23
C GLU A 17 12.71 -1.10 -7.22
N ARG A 18 12.69 -1.85 -6.10
CA ARG A 18 11.99 -1.43 -4.87
C ARG A 18 12.96 -0.66 -4.00
N LEU A 19 12.76 0.65 -3.92
CA LEU A 19 13.66 1.53 -3.18
C LEU A 19 13.26 1.71 -1.70
N GLY A 20 12.02 1.35 -1.33
CA GLY A 20 11.48 1.67 -0.02
C GLY A 20 11.54 3.17 0.24
N SER A 21 12.07 3.58 1.39
CA SER A 21 12.16 4.98 1.82
C SER A 21 13.50 5.67 1.50
N ALA A 22 14.45 4.97 0.87
CA ALA A 22 15.77 5.53 0.53
C ALA A 22 15.68 6.65 -0.52
N ALA A 23 16.73 7.44 -0.69
CA ALA A 23 16.74 8.50 -1.69
C ALA A 23 16.72 7.93 -3.13
N PRO A 24 15.84 8.41 -4.03
CA PRO A 24 15.83 8.01 -5.43
C PRO A 24 17.09 8.50 -6.13
N LYS A 25 17.67 7.61 -6.94
CA LYS A 25 18.79 7.93 -7.81
C LYS A 25 18.26 8.45 -9.14
N ASN A 26 18.92 9.46 -9.68
CA ASN A 26 18.57 10.02 -10.98
C ASN A 26 18.57 8.96 -12.08
N ASN A 27 17.66 9.10 -13.04
CA ASN A 27 17.52 8.28 -14.24
C ASN A 27 17.31 6.78 -13.95
N ARG A 28 16.70 6.46 -12.80
CA ARG A 28 16.27 5.10 -12.46
C ARG A 28 14.75 4.96 -12.62
N SER A 29 14.30 3.71 -12.61
CA SER A 29 12.88 3.38 -12.60
C SER A 29 12.49 2.67 -11.32
N TYR A 30 11.38 3.09 -10.71
CA TYR A 30 10.89 2.54 -9.45
C TYR A 30 9.43 2.12 -9.56
N VAL A 31 9.03 1.15 -8.73
CA VAL A 31 7.62 0.85 -8.48
C VAL A 31 7.06 1.90 -7.53
N MET A 32 5.92 2.48 -7.91
CA MET A 32 5.16 3.41 -7.07
C MET A 32 3.67 3.13 -7.17
N TYR A 33 2.90 3.85 -6.38
CA TYR A 33 1.47 3.65 -6.15
C TYR A 33 0.74 4.99 -6.18
N HIS A 34 -0.39 5.02 -6.88
CA HIS A 34 -1.30 6.16 -6.92
C HIS A 34 -2.67 5.77 -6.38
N GLY A 35 -3.07 6.35 -5.25
CA GLY A 35 -4.42 6.19 -4.70
C GLY A 35 -5.43 7.09 -5.40
N THR A 36 -6.54 6.52 -5.87
CA THR A 36 -7.59 7.28 -6.56
C THR A 36 -8.96 6.62 -6.41
N SER A 37 -10.01 7.26 -6.92
CA SER A 37 -11.36 6.67 -6.93
C SER A 37 -11.49 5.60 -8.01
N SER A 38 -12.41 4.65 -7.83
CA SER A 38 -12.74 3.64 -8.83
C SER A 38 -13.10 4.24 -10.20
N SER A 39 -13.77 5.39 -10.22
CA SER A 39 -14.15 6.08 -11.46
C SER A 39 -12.95 6.70 -12.17
N SER A 40 -12.04 7.34 -11.42
CA SER A 40 -10.80 7.90 -11.97
C SER A 40 -9.85 6.80 -12.44
N ALA A 41 -9.72 5.70 -11.69
CA ALA A 41 -8.92 4.56 -12.08
C ALA A 41 -9.39 3.97 -13.42
N LYS A 42 -10.70 3.80 -13.62
CA LYS A 42 -11.26 3.34 -14.90
C LYS A 42 -10.88 4.26 -16.07
N LYS A 43 -10.90 5.58 -15.85
CA LYS A 43 -10.50 6.56 -16.88
C LYS A 43 -9.02 6.44 -17.22
N ILE A 44 -8.15 6.38 -16.21
CA ILE A 44 -6.70 6.24 -16.36
C ILE A 44 -6.34 4.94 -17.08
N LEU A 45 -6.96 3.82 -16.69
CA LEU A 45 -6.75 2.52 -17.34
C LEU A 45 -7.23 2.51 -18.79
N LYS A 46 -8.34 3.20 -19.09
CA LYS A 46 -8.88 3.29 -20.45
C LYS A 46 -8.03 4.18 -21.36
N SER A 47 -7.55 5.32 -20.85
CA SER A 47 -6.73 6.25 -21.62
C SER A 47 -5.26 5.83 -21.71
N GLY A 48 -4.78 5.02 -20.76
CA GLY A 48 -3.36 4.70 -20.61
C GLY A 48 -2.51 5.85 -20.09
N LEU A 49 -3.11 6.98 -19.69
CA LEU A 49 -2.39 8.20 -19.33
C LEU A 49 -3.00 8.89 -18.11
N PHE A 50 -2.15 9.34 -17.19
CA PHE A 50 -2.55 10.17 -16.06
C PHE A 50 -2.80 11.61 -16.49
N LYS A 51 -3.79 12.25 -15.84
CA LYS A 51 -3.94 13.70 -15.88
C LYS A 51 -3.21 14.29 -14.68
N PRO A 52 -2.21 15.17 -14.87
CA PRO A 52 -1.51 15.79 -13.75
C PRO A 52 -2.46 16.72 -12.99
N SER A 53 -2.26 16.83 -11.67
CA SER A 53 -2.89 17.88 -10.87
C SER A 53 -2.36 19.24 -11.30
N ALA A 54 -3.20 20.26 -11.24
CA ALA A 54 -2.83 21.64 -11.55
C ALA A 54 -2.02 22.31 -10.42
N ASP A 55 -2.12 21.79 -9.19
CA ASP A 55 -1.35 22.24 -8.03
C ASP A 55 -1.28 21.14 -6.96
N GLY A 56 -0.49 21.37 -5.93
CA GLY A 56 -0.39 20.56 -4.71
C GLY A 56 0.78 21.05 -3.85
N MET A 57 1.16 20.26 -2.85
CA MET A 57 2.29 20.60 -1.98
C MET A 57 3.60 20.80 -2.75
N LEU A 58 3.78 20.04 -3.84
CA LEU A 58 4.95 20.07 -4.71
C LEU A 58 4.66 20.75 -6.06
N GLY A 59 3.56 21.51 -6.15
CA GLY A 59 3.10 22.10 -7.40
C GLY A 59 2.41 21.08 -8.33
N PRO A 60 2.31 21.38 -9.62
CA PRO A 60 1.60 20.54 -10.59
C PRO A 60 2.36 19.24 -10.91
N GLY A 61 1.60 18.17 -11.20
CA GLY A 61 2.15 16.86 -11.53
C GLY A 61 1.29 15.69 -11.04
N VAL A 62 1.81 14.47 -11.17
CA VAL A 62 1.18 13.24 -10.70
C VAL A 62 1.85 12.81 -9.39
N TYR A 63 1.05 12.75 -8.33
CA TYR A 63 1.50 12.41 -6.98
C TYR A 63 1.48 10.91 -6.76
N LEU A 64 2.57 10.40 -6.23
CA LEU A 64 2.87 8.99 -6.08
C LEU A 64 3.52 8.73 -4.73
N SER A 65 3.39 7.50 -4.25
CA SER A 65 4.17 7.00 -3.11
C SER A 65 4.72 5.62 -3.43
N ARG A 66 5.86 5.29 -2.85
CA ARG A 66 6.46 3.95 -2.84
C ARG A 66 5.82 3.03 -1.80
N ASP A 67 4.94 3.56 -0.94
CA ASP A 67 4.18 2.82 0.06
C ASP A 67 2.72 2.60 -0.41
N LEU A 68 2.37 1.33 -0.63
CA LEU A 68 1.01 0.90 -0.99
C LEU A 68 -0.04 1.31 0.06
N GLN A 69 0.29 1.15 1.35
CA GLN A 69 -0.61 1.49 2.46
C GLN A 69 -0.75 3.00 2.60
N LYS A 70 0.28 3.79 2.25
CA LYS A 70 0.11 5.24 2.12
C LYS A 70 -0.89 5.57 1.01
N ALA A 71 -0.67 5.02 -0.18
CA ALA A 71 -1.48 5.33 -1.36
C ALA A 71 -2.95 4.91 -1.17
N SER A 72 -3.23 3.78 -0.53
CA SER A 72 -4.58 3.25 -0.31
C SER A 72 -5.50 4.16 0.52
N ARG A 73 -4.92 5.08 1.29
CA ARG A 73 -5.70 6.05 2.09
C ARG A 73 -6.36 7.12 1.24
N TYR A 74 -5.97 7.28 -0.02
CA TYR A 74 -6.46 8.36 -0.88
C TYR A 74 -7.50 7.87 -1.90
N PRO A 75 -8.52 8.69 -2.18
CA PRO A 75 -8.83 9.99 -1.55
C PRO A 75 -9.39 9.85 -0.14
N LEU A 76 -8.95 10.71 0.80
CA LEU A 76 -9.27 10.60 2.24
C LEU A 76 -10.77 10.62 2.55
N LYS A 77 -11.55 11.41 1.79
CA LYS A 77 -13.01 11.57 2.00
C LYS A 77 -13.86 10.56 1.22
N LEU A 78 -13.24 9.59 0.54
CA LEU A 78 -13.95 8.54 -0.19
C LEU A 78 -14.03 7.27 0.68
N PRO A 79 -15.16 6.54 0.72
CA PRO A 79 -15.22 5.24 1.39
C PRO A 79 -14.16 4.29 0.84
N GLU A 80 -13.53 3.50 1.71
CA GLU A 80 -12.40 2.66 1.34
C GLU A 80 -12.73 1.67 0.21
N LYS A 81 -13.93 1.08 0.24
CA LYS A 81 -14.45 0.18 -0.80
C LYS A 81 -14.48 0.78 -2.22
N ASP A 82 -14.56 2.11 -2.31
CA ASP A 82 -14.66 2.83 -3.58
C ASP A 82 -13.29 3.34 -4.06
N ARG A 83 -12.22 3.13 -3.27
CA ARG A 83 -10.84 3.48 -3.63
C ARG A 83 -10.19 2.39 -4.45
N VAL A 84 -9.20 2.79 -5.24
CA VAL A 84 -8.33 1.92 -6.03
C VAL A 84 -6.92 2.46 -5.93
N VAL A 85 -5.94 1.57 -5.82
CA VAL A 85 -4.54 1.94 -5.98
C VAL A 85 -4.05 1.46 -7.34
N ILE A 86 -3.39 2.34 -8.10
CA ILE A 86 -2.76 1.98 -9.36
C ILE A 86 -1.27 1.77 -9.09
N LYS A 87 -0.76 0.56 -9.33
CA LYS A 87 0.66 0.27 -9.35
C LYS A 87 1.25 0.73 -10.68
N VAL A 88 2.36 1.43 -10.61
CA VAL A 88 3.02 2.02 -11.77
C VAL A 88 4.53 1.76 -11.74
N LYS A 89 5.15 1.70 -12.92
CA LYS A 89 6.59 1.85 -13.13
C LYS A 89 6.85 3.30 -13.49
N VAL A 90 7.78 3.96 -12.80
CA VAL A 90 8.04 5.40 -12.94
C VAL A 90 9.49 5.61 -13.27
N ASN A 91 9.79 6.24 -14.42
CA ASN A 91 11.13 6.75 -14.72
C ASN A 91 11.28 8.14 -14.11
N VAL A 92 12.01 8.22 -12.98
CA VAL A 92 12.07 9.46 -12.19
C VAL A 92 12.92 10.56 -12.82
N GLY A 93 13.73 10.26 -13.85
CA GLY A 93 14.58 11.25 -14.50
C GLY A 93 15.49 11.98 -13.50
N LYS A 94 15.63 13.30 -13.64
CA LYS A 94 16.32 14.14 -12.65
C LYS A 94 15.43 14.40 -11.44
N VAL A 95 15.88 14.02 -10.25
CA VAL A 95 15.10 14.17 -9.02
C VAL A 95 15.55 15.38 -8.21
N LYS A 96 14.59 16.20 -7.77
CA LYS A 96 14.80 17.27 -6.80
C LYS A 96 14.30 16.85 -5.43
N ARG A 97 15.20 16.83 -4.43
CA ARG A 97 14.81 16.69 -3.03
C ARG A 97 14.15 17.98 -2.53
N ILE A 98 12.98 17.85 -1.91
CA ILE A 98 12.22 18.92 -1.24
C ILE A 98 11.95 18.47 0.19
N ASP A 99 12.70 18.99 1.16
CA ASP A 99 12.77 18.45 2.53
C ASP A 99 12.33 19.41 3.63
N TYR A 100 11.73 20.55 3.29
CA TYR A 100 11.14 21.48 4.25
C TYR A 100 10.08 22.36 3.59
N GLN A 101 9.11 22.81 4.37
CA GLN A 101 8.03 23.69 3.90
C GLN A 101 8.59 25.08 3.54
N GLY A 102 8.13 25.64 2.42
CA GLY A 102 8.65 26.89 1.88
C GLY A 102 9.98 26.73 1.13
N HIS A 103 10.36 25.52 0.73
CA HIS A 103 11.54 25.31 -0.09
C HIS A 103 11.45 26.16 -1.38
N PRO A 104 12.52 26.90 -1.80
CA PRO A 104 12.46 27.82 -2.93
C PRO A 104 11.94 27.21 -4.23
N GLN A 105 12.29 25.94 -4.46
CA GLN A 105 11.83 25.15 -5.62
C GLN A 105 10.64 24.21 -5.31
N GLN A 106 9.95 24.36 -4.19
CA GLN A 106 8.88 23.44 -3.74
C GLN A 106 7.81 23.24 -4.82
N LYS A 107 7.43 24.31 -5.52
CA LYS A 107 6.40 24.27 -6.57
C LYS A 107 6.93 24.59 -7.98
N THR A 108 8.23 24.80 -8.13
CA THR A 108 8.85 25.29 -9.39
C THR A 108 10.01 24.42 -9.88
N TRP A 109 10.35 23.34 -9.18
CA TRP A 109 11.42 22.41 -9.57
C TRP A 109 11.37 21.95 -11.04
N TYR A 110 10.18 21.82 -11.64
CA TYR A 110 10.03 21.40 -13.04
C TYR A 110 10.53 22.45 -14.04
N SER A 111 10.45 23.75 -13.74
CA SER A 111 10.98 24.81 -14.61
C SER A 111 12.50 24.78 -14.68
N ASP A 112 13.13 24.24 -13.64
CA ASP A 112 14.58 24.16 -13.50
C ASP A 112 15.15 22.85 -14.07
N GLY A 113 14.34 22.12 -14.84
CA GLY A 113 14.74 20.93 -15.58
C GLY A 113 14.75 19.64 -14.77
N PHE A 114 14.09 19.61 -13.60
CA PHE A 114 13.85 18.38 -12.85
C PHE A 114 12.57 17.69 -13.33
N ASP A 115 12.58 16.36 -13.30
CA ASP A 115 11.48 15.52 -13.77
C ASP A 115 10.57 15.02 -12.64
N THR A 116 11.14 14.89 -11.44
CA THR A 116 10.44 14.46 -10.23
C THR A 116 10.88 15.32 -9.04
N ALA A 117 9.92 15.81 -8.25
CA ALA A 117 10.20 16.26 -6.88
C ALA A 117 9.96 15.11 -5.89
N TRP A 118 10.86 14.97 -4.93
CA TRP A 118 10.84 13.93 -3.92
C TRP A 118 10.90 14.52 -2.51
N VAL A 119 9.96 14.11 -1.67
CA VAL A 119 9.91 14.39 -0.23
C VAL A 119 10.47 13.21 0.54
N PRO A 120 11.57 13.38 1.30
CA PRO A 120 12.10 12.33 2.16
C PRO A 120 11.14 11.97 3.31
N PRO A 121 11.23 10.74 3.84
CA PRO A 121 10.55 10.43 5.09
C PRO A 121 11.06 11.34 6.23
N ASN A 122 10.18 11.64 7.19
CA ASN A 122 10.48 12.32 8.45
C ASN A 122 11.18 13.69 8.32
N CYS A 123 10.98 14.40 7.21
CA CYS A 123 11.56 15.73 7.00
C CYS A 123 10.62 16.90 7.40
N GLY A 124 9.44 16.62 7.94
CA GLY A 124 8.48 17.65 8.35
C GLY A 124 7.63 18.25 7.21
N MET A 125 7.78 17.78 5.97
CA MET A 125 6.94 18.20 4.84
C MET A 125 5.48 17.78 4.97
N VAL A 126 5.21 16.56 5.45
CA VAL A 126 3.84 16.05 5.62
C VAL A 126 3.63 15.55 7.05
N PRO A 127 2.42 15.73 7.65
CA PRO A 127 2.16 15.31 9.03
C PRO A 127 2.41 13.82 9.28
N SER A 128 2.20 12.98 8.25
CA SER A 128 2.44 11.53 8.37
C SER A 128 3.93 11.15 8.44
N GLY A 129 4.86 12.04 8.11
CA GLY A 129 6.29 11.71 7.99
C GLY A 129 6.63 10.77 6.83
N LEU A 130 5.66 10.36 6.00
CA LEU A 130 5.89 9.44 4.89
C LEU A 130 6.32 10.17 3.61
N GLU A 131 7.21 9.52 2.87
CA GLU A 131 7.76 10.03 1.61
C GLU A 131 6.69 10.28 0.54
N GLU A 132 6.98 11.19 -0.40
CA GLU A 132 6.08 11.50 -1.51
C GLU A 132 6.87 11.89 -2.76
N ASP A 133 6.42 11.41 -3.92
CA ASP A 133 6.97 11.78 -5.22
C ASP A 133 5.92 12.56 -6.02
N CYS A 134 6.35 13.60 -6.74
CA CYS A 134 5.53 14.32 -7.72
C CYS A 134 6.26 14.33 -9.05
N VAL A 135 5.68 13.66 -10.06
CA VAL A 135 6.26 13.53 -11.40
C VAL A 135 5.60 14.53 -12.34
N TRP A 136 6.41 15.30 -13.06
CA TRP A 136 5.91 16.41 -13.89
C TRP A 136 5.18 15.91 -15.15
N ASP A 137 5.84 15.06 -15.93
CA ASP A 137 5.31 14.51 -17.18
C ASP A 137 4.70 13.11 -16.97
N PRO A 138 3.37 12.95 -17.12
CA PRO A 138 2.69 11.65 -17.05
C PRO A 138 3.27 10.58 -17.98
N LYS A 139 3.94 10.93 -19.09
CA LYS A 139 4.54 9.95 -20.01
C LYS A 139 5.67 9.14 -19.38
N ARG A 140 6.22 9.60 -18.25
CA ARG A 140 7.22 8.87 -17.46
C ARG A 140 6.62 7.76 -16.60
N ILE A 141 5.29 7.64 -16.57
CA ILE A 141 4.54 6.73 -15.71
C ILE A 141 3.89 5.66 -16.59
N GLN A 142 4.34 4.42 -16.42
CA GLN A 142 3.74 3.26 -17.05
C GLN A 142 2.82 2.54 -16.06
N ILE A 143 1.56 2.37 -16.45
CA ILE A 143 0.59 1.63 -15.65
C ILE A 143 0.92 0.13 -15.68
N VAL A 144 1.00 -0.49 -14.50
CA VAL A 144 1.17 -1.94 -14.37
C VAL A 144 -0.18 -2.61 -14.16
N ARG A 145 -0.91 -2.24 -13.10
CA ARG A 145 -2.25 -2.75 -12.80
C ARG A 145 -2.95 -1.93 -11.72
N ALA A 146 -4.26 -2.17 -11.57
CA ALA A 146 -5.03 -1.69 -10.44
C ALA A 146 -5.11 -2.74 -9.33
N ILE A 147 -5.07 -2.27 -8.09
CA ILE A 147 -5.23 -3.03 -6.85
C ILE A 147 -6.51 -2.52 -6.19
N LYS A 148 -7.38 -3.43 -5.77
CA LYS A 148 -8.64 -3.13 -5.09
C LYS A 148 -8.57 -3.53 -3.62
N PRO A 149 -9.33 -2.86 -2.74
CA PRO A 149 -9.43 -3.26 -1.35
C PRO A 149 -10.10 -4.63 -1.25
N GLN A 150 -9.53 -5.54 -0.47
CA GLN A 150 -10.12 -6.84 -0.21
C GLN A 150 -10.82 -6.83 1.15
N PRO A 151 -12.11 -7.19 1.26
CA PRO A 151 -12.80 -7.24 2.54
C PRO A 151 -12.14 -8.26 3.48
N GLU A 152 -11.75 -7.81 4.67
CA GLU A 152 -11.30 -8.72 5.73
C GLU A 152 -12.51 -9.27 6.49
N TYR A 153 -12.76 -10.57 6.36
CA TYR A 153 -13.72 -11.26 7.22
C TYR A 153 -13.06 -11.52 8.58
N ARG A 154 -13.40 -10.72 9.59
CA ARG A 154 -13.12 -11.08 11.00
C ARG A 154 -14.05 -12.22 11.37
N GLY A 155 -13.47 -13.37 11.70
CA GLY A 155 -14.18 -14.64 11.88
C GLY A 155 -15.41 -14.57 12.78
N GLY A 156 -16.57 -14.87 12.20
CA GLY A 156 -17.54 -15.77 12.82
C GLY A 156 -17.25 -17.18 12.28
N ALA A 157 -17.46 -18.20 13.12
CA ALA A 157 -17.17 -19.60 12.86
C ALA A 157 -17.43 -20.03 11.40
N ALA A 158 -16.52 -20.88 10.90
CA ALA A 158 -16.58 -21.50 9.60
C ALA A 158 -17.95 -22.17 9.35
N HIS A 159 -18.83 -21.51 8.59
CA HIS A 159 -19.78 -22.24 7.75
C HIS A 159 -19.03 -22.60 6.47
N TYR A 160 -18.35 -23.74 6.54
CA TYR A 160 -17.91 -24.48 5.37
C TYR A 160 -19.18 -24.88 4.58
N TYR A 161 -19.56 -24.09 3.58
CA TYR A 161 -20.41 -24.57 2.51
C TYR A 161 -19.46 -25.18 1.47
N PRO A 162 -19.36 -26.51 1.34
CA PRO A 162 -18.76 -27.07 0.15
C PRO A 162 -19.70 -26.70 -1.00
N SER A 163 -19.21 -25.89 -1.93
CA SER A 163 -19.83 -25.72 -3.23
C SER A 163 -19.85 -27.09 -3.89
N ILE A 164 -21.02 -27.73 -3.87
CA ILE A 164 -21.30 -28.93 -4.65
C ILE A 164 -21.33 -28.48 -6.10
N HIS A 165 -20.20 -28.61 -6.80
CA HIS A 165 -20.18 -28.61 -8.25
C HIS A 165 -20.53 -30.03 -8.72
N PRO A 166 -21.59 -30.24 -9.52
CA PRO A 166 -21.85 -31.52 -10.14
C PRO A 166 -21.04 -31.61 -11.43
N PHE A 167 -19.75 -31.95 -11.33
CA PHE A 167 -19.04 -32.48 -12.50
C PHE A 167 -19.15 -34.00 -12.46
N SER A 168 -20.20 -34.46 -13.15
CA SER A 168 -20.28 -35.78 -13.76
C SER A 168 -19.05 -35.98 -14.66
N SER A 169 -18.26 -37.00 -14.35
CA SER A 169 -17.24 -37.54 -15.23
C SER A 169 -17.09 -39.02 -14.90
N THR A 170 -17.96 -39.83 -15.48
CA THR A 170 -17.79 -41.28 -15.55
C THR A 170 -16.60 -41.58 -16.46
N CYS A 171 -15.52 -42.12 -15.89
CA CYS A 171 -14.49 -42.82 -16.66
C CYS A 171 -14.80 -44.33 -16.65
N PRO A 172 -14.71 -45.04 -17.80
CA PRO A 172 -14.96 -46.47 -17.87
C PRO A 172 -13.75 -47.28 -17.39
N LEU A 173 -14.03 -48.39 -16.69
CA LEU A 173 -13.04 -49.42 -16.33
C LEU A 173 -12.51 -50.13 -17.57
N PRO A 174 -11.26 -50.62 -17.53
CA PRO A 174 -11.10 -52.07 -17.72
C PRO A 174 -10.21 -52.69 -16.64
N GLY A 175 -10.64 -53.87 -16.16
CA GLY A 175 -10.03 -54.56 -15.05
C GLY A 175 -8.72 -55.29 -15.36
N ARG A 176 -7.96 -55.57 -14.29
CA ARG A 176 -7.39 -56.88 -13.97
C ARG A 176 -6.81 -56.85 -12.56
N GLY A 177 -6.81 -58.02 -11.93
CA GLY A 177 -6.63 -58.22 -10.49
C GLY A 177 -5.38 -57.62 -9.86
N GLY A 178 -5.55 -57.21 -8.60
CA GLY A 178 -4.50 -56.83 -7.67
C GLY A 178 -5.12 -56.36 -6.37
N SER A 179 -5.05 -57.18 -5.32
CA SER A 179 -5.37 -56.76 -3.95
C SER A 179 -4.34 -55.73 -3.52
N TRP A 180 -4.77 -54.50 -3.29
CA TRP A 180 -3.97 -53.46 -2.63
C TRP A 180 -4.77 -52.94 -1.44
N SER A 181 -4.30 -53.26 -0.25
CA SER A 181 -4.74 -52.64 1.00
C SER A 181 -4.26 -51.19 1.05
N CYS A 182 -5.20 -50.26 1.20
CA CYS A 182 -4.89 -48.84 1.43
C CYS A 182 -4.22 -48.69 2.81
N PRO A 183 -3.09 -47.97 2.93
CA PRO A 183 -2.64 -47.47 4.23
C PRO A 183 -3.66 -46.45 4.74
N GLY A 184 -4.15 -46.66 5.96
CA GLY A 184 -5.08 -45.74 6.60
C GLY A 184 -4.52 -44.32 6.66
N HIS A 185 -5.41 -43.35 6.43
CA HIS A 185 -5.16 -41.94 6.71
C HIS A 185 -4.65 -41.80 8.15
N ILE A 186 -3.40 -41.36 8.30
CA ILE A 186 -2.92 -40.84 9.58
C ILE A 186 -3.67 -39.53 9.81
N ALA A 187 -4.56 -39.52 10.80
CA ALA A 187 -5.18 -38.30 11.29
C ALA A 187 -4.08 -37.35 11.78
N PRO A 188 -4.12 -36.04 11.45
CA PRO A 188 -3.20 -35.09 12.05
C PRO A 188 -3.47 -35.00 13.56
N ALA A 189 -2.41 -35.12 14.35
CA ALA A 189 -2.47 -34.90 15.79
C ALA A 189 -2.97 -33.47 16.10
N PRO A 190 -3.76 -33.28 17.17
CA PRO A 190 -4.17 -31.93 17.57
C PRO A 190 -2.93 -31.13 17.99
N MET A 191 -2.62 -30.07 17.23
CA MET A 191 -1.66 -29.07 17.65
C MET A 191 -2.23 -28.35 18.88
N ALA A 192 -1.54 -28.48 20.01
CA ALA A 192 -1.82 -27.68 21.19
C ALA A 192 -1.62 -26.19 20.87
N PRO A 193 -2.48 -25.29 21.40
CA PRO A 193 -2.27 -23.86 21.23
C PRO A 193 -1.02 -23.44 22.01
N SER A 194 -0.03 -22.89 21.31
CA SER A 194 1.10 -22.23 21.96
C SER A 194 0.58 -20.98 22.67
N ALA A 195 0.72 -20.95 23.99
CA ALA A 195 0.53 -19.76 24.81
C ALA A 195 1.61 -18.72 24.42
N GLY A 196 1.22 -17.76 23.59
CA GLY A 196 2.03 -16.62 23.18
C GLY A 196 1.22 -15.33 23.18
N GLY A 197 0.32 -15.18 24.16
CA GLY A 197 -0.45 -13.95 24.38
C GLY A 197 0.28 -13.07 25.39
N GLY A 198 1.08 -12.13 24.92
CA GLY A 198 1.79 -11.21 25.81
C GLY A 198 2.69 -10.25 25.06
N SER A 199 2.13 -9.40 24.19
CA SER A 199 2.88 -8.25 23.65
C SER A 199 1.99 -7.11 23.12
N THR A 200 0.75 -7.36 22.72
CA THR A 200 -0.12 -6.27 22.22
C THR A 200 -0.69 -5.41 23.34
N GLU A 201 -1.13 -6.01 24.44
CA GLU A 201 -1.67 -5.30 25.61
C GLU A 201 -0.60 -4.41 26.28
N VAL A 202 0.63 -4.91 26.42
CA VAL A 202 1.73 -4.16 27.03
C VAL A 202 2.12 -2.94 26.17
N ILE A 203 2.16 -3.10 24.83
CA ILE A 203 2.46 -1.99 23.92
C ILE A 203 1.34 -0.94 23.96
N ILE A 204 0.07 -1.37 24.02
CA ILE A 204 -1.08 -0.46 24.14
C ILE A 204 -1.04 0.30 25.47
N ILE A 205 -0.78 -0.38 26.59
CA ILE A 205 -0.68 0.25 27.92
C ILE A 205 0.47 1.27 27.97
N ILE A 206 1.64 0.95 27.42
CA ILE A 206 2.77 1.88 27.35
C ILE A 206 2.42 3.11 26.52
N PHE A 207 1.73 2.94 25.39
CA PHE A 207 1.30 4.06 24.55
C PHE A 207 0.31 4.99 25.27
N PHE A 208 -0.66 4.43 26.00
CA PHE A 208 -1.61 5.23 26.80
C PHE A 208 -0.92 5.99 27.95
N ILE A 209 0.04 5.36 28.65
CA ILE A 209 0.82 6.01 29.71
C ILE A 209 1.62 7.20 29.16
N ILE A 210 2.26 7.05 28.00
CA ILE A 210 3.03 8.13 27.35
C ILE A 210 2.11 9.31 26.98
N ILE A 211 0.92 9.04 26.45
CA ILE A 211 -0.06 10.08 26.13
C ILE A 211 -0.51 10.83 27.40
N ILE A 212 -0.83 10.11 28.48
CA ILE A 212 -1.25 10.73 29.75
C ILE A 212 -0.14 11.61 30.31
N LEU A 213 1.11 11.13 30.32
CA LEU A 213 2.26 11.91 30.79
C LEU A 213 2.51 13.16 29.95
N PHE A 214 2.33 13.09 28.63
CA PHE A 214 2.43 14.24 27.74
C PHE A 214 1.36 15.30 28.05
N PHE A 215 0.10 14.89 28.26
CA PHE A 215 -0.98 15.80 28.63
C PHE A 215 -0.77 16.43 30.03
N LEU A 216 -0.28 15.66 31.00
CA LEU A 216 0.06 16.17 32.32
C LEU A 216 1.21 17.17 32.27
N LEU A 217 2.23 16.92 31.45
CA LEU A 217 3.34 17.85 31.23
C LEU A 217 2.87 19.14 30.54
N LEU A 218 2.00 19.02 29.53
CA LEU A 218 1.42 20.16 28.84
C LEU A 218 0.56 21.01 29.80
N LEU A 219 -0.27 20.37 30.62
CA LEU A 219 -1.06 21.04 31.66
C LEU A 219 -0.16 21.73 32.69
N PHE A 220 0.91 21.08 33.14
CA PHE A 220 1.89 21.68 34.07
C PHE A 220 2.59 22.91 33.46
N LEU A 221 2.99 22.83 32.19
CA LEU A 221 3.59 23.95 31.46
C LEU A 221 2.61 25.11 31.30
N ILE A 222 1.34 24.82 30.95
CA ILE A 222 0.29 25.84 30.86
C ILE A 222 0.04 26.50 32.22
N TYR A 223 0.05 25.72 33.31
CA TYR A 223 -0.20 26.23 34.66
C TYR A 223 0.96 27.05 35.22
N LYS A 224 2.21 26.80 34.79
CA LYS A 224 3.38 27.61 35.17
C LYS A 224 3.53 28.93 34.39
N ILE A 225 2.73 29.13 33.34
CA ILE A 225 2.75 30.34 32.51
C ILE A 225 1.63 31.33 32.93
N LYS A 226 0.82 30.98 33.95
CA LYS A 226 -0.06 31.89 34.67
C LYS A 226 0.52 32.25 36.03
#